data_AF-A0A915BJQ4-F1
#
_entry.id   AF-A0A915BJQ4-F1
#
_cell.length_a   1.000
_cell.length_b   1.000
_cell.length_c   1.000
_cell.angle_alpha   90.00
_cell.angle_beta   90.00
_cell.angle_gamma   90.00
#
_symmetry.space_group_name_H-M   'P 1'
#
loop_
_entity.id
_entity.type
_entity.pdbx_description
1 polymer ?
#
loop_
_entity_poly.entity_id
_entity_poly.type
_entity_poly.pdbx_seq_one_letter_code
_entity_poly.pdbx_strand_id
1 'polypeptide(L)'
;MINNQRINDVGIIALSVAYLSHFMFYSQRSMRILSVYFLALIFLTVIILIILLSKKENIDSILNDRRFHYFNDTIEISSRILLYKAYCVLPNVLQSKMSKNLSNYERITLVIHISSDYLDERLIAQANAWDGPISLSIVVPPNNFTTAINEAKAKIFDYAPFIETKLSAHFIYRNIDGCTGKSTATDQQFDRLYPINVARNVARLLSWTKYILIADYEYIFSEGFEARMLDLATTILDENPKTALVFRIFEANGTINEMPRTKRTLYDAYKRGDAIEFHDKYVNGAHSIPGLKDWFERNVTNPSLSTTLSYKRHNWEPQFVALSTIPFHDENFPYPIRDNTELRWEMCRLNYTFQLVDDLFMVHPGIKKKVGALSELKKIAWKSFHSALQQFNRRMDICCQKTKSICPRFRA
;
A
#
# COMPACT_ATOMS: atom_id res chain seq x y z
N MET A 1 -88.24 22.61 -70.91
CA MET A 1 -87.78 23.54 -69.85
C MET A 1 -86.45 23.02 -69.32
N ILE A 2 -85.35 23.36 -70.01
CA ILE A 2 -83.98 22.99 -69.67
C ILE A 2 -83.29 24.33 -69.39
N ASN A 3 -82.95 24.65 -68.13
CA ASN A 3 -81.72 25.42 -67.81
C ASN A 3 -81.51 25.84 -66.34
N ASN A 4 -82.26 25.36 -65.34
CA ASN A 4 -81.87 25.61 -63.94
C ASN A 4 -80.86 24.61 -63.37
N GLN A 5 -80.40 23.64 -64.15
CA GLN A 5 -79.39 22.65 -63.71
C GLN A 5 -77.94 23.08 -64.02
N ARG A 6 -77.69 23.97 -64.98
CA ARG A 6 -76.32 24.37 -65.36
C ARG A 6 -75.62 25.35 -64.42
N ILE A 7 -76.36 26.01 -63.53
CA ILE A 7 -75.77 27.03 -62.63
C ILE A 7 -75.29 26.42 -61.30
N ASN A 8 -75.84 25.28 -60.89
CA ASN A 8 -75.44 24.60 -59.64
C ASN A 8 -74.23 23.67 -59.83
N ASP A 9 -74.04 23.11 -61.02
CA ASP A 9 -72.92 22.19 -61.28
C ASP A 9 -71.56 22.90 -61.43
N VAL A 10 -71.55 24.16 -61.87
CA VAL A 10 -70.31 24.97 -61.97
C VAL A 10 -69.83 25.43 -60.59
N GLY A 11 -70.75 25.74 -59.67
CA GLY A 11 -70.44 26.16 -58.31
C GLY A 11 -69.83 25.04 -57.45
N ILE A 12 -70.34 23.82 -57.57
CA ILE A 12 -69.88 22.67 -56.78
C ILE A 12 -68.48 22.20 -57.26
N ILE A 13 -68.22 22.22 -58.57
CA ILE A 13 -66.90 21.88 -59.12
C ILE A 13 -65.85 22.92 -58.71
N ALA A 14 -66.19 24.22 -58.73
CA ALA A 14 -65.28 25.28 -58.31
C ALA A 14 -64.90 25.19 -56.81
N LEU A 15 -65.87 24.88 -55.93
CA LEU A 15 -65.63 24.67 -54.50
C LEU A 15 -64.76 23.43 -54.22
N SER A 16 -64.96 22.36 -54.99
CA SER A 16 -64.20 21.11 -54.84
C SER A 16 -62.73 21.28 -55.26
N VAL A 17 -62.47 22.00 -56.37
CA VAL A 17 -61.12 22.28 -56.85
C VAL A 17 -60.39 23.25 -55.90
N ALA A 18 -61.08 24.24 -55.33
CA ALA A 18 -60.52 25.14 -54.32
C ALA A 18 -60.13 24.39 -53.03
N TYR A 19 -60.94 23.42 -52.59
CA TYR A 19 -60.64 22.64 -51.39
C TYR A 19 -59.44 21.70 -51.59
N LEU A 20 -59.35 21.02 -52.74
CA LEU A 20 -58.22 20.16 -53.10
C LEU A 20 -56.92 20.94 -53.26
N SER A 21 -56.96 22.12 -53.89
CA SER A 21 -55.79 22.99 -54.02
C SER A 21 -55.34 23.56 -52.68
N HIS A 22 -56.26 23.94 -51.78
CA HIS A 22 -55.91 24.40 -50.43
C HIS A 22 -55.33 23.26 -49.56
N PHE A 23 -55.89 22.05 -49.65
CA PHE A 23 -55.38 20.87 -48.93
C PHE A 23 -54.00 20.41 -49.44
N MET A 24 -53.76 20.44 -50.77
CA MET A 24 -52.44 20.17 -51.34
C MET A 24 -51.41 21.25 -50.97
N PHE A 25 -51.80 22.52 -50.90
CA PHE A 25 -50.91 23.60 -50.43
C PHE A 25 -50.54 23.42 -48.95
N TYR A 26 -51.48 22.99 -48.10
CA TYR A 26 -51.24 22.75 -46.67
C TYR A 26 -50.37 21.51 -46.42
N SER A 27 -50.57 20.44 -47.21
CA SER A 27 -49.74 19.23 -47.21
C SER A 27 -48.29 19.50 -47.65
N GLN A 28 -48.08 20.29 -48.72
CA GLN A 28 -46.73 20.68 -49.14
C GLN A 28 -46.04 21.60 -48.13
N ARG A 29 -46.77 22.52 -47.49
CA ARG A 29 -46.21 23.44 -46.50
C ARG A 29 -45.83 22.71 -45.21
N SER A 30 -46.65 21.78 -44.74
CA SER A 30 -46.34 20.93 -43.58
C SER A 30 -45.18 19.97 -43.83
N MET A 31 -45.08 19.35 -45.02
CA MET A 31 -43.91 18.54 -45.38
C MET A 31 -42.62 19.35 -45.52
N ARG A 32 -42.70 20.60 -46.03
CA ARG A 32 -41.54 21.52 -46.06
C ARG A 32 -41.11 21.96 -44.66
N ILE A 33 -42.06 22.15 -43.75
CA ILE A 33 -41.75 22.48 -42.35
C ILE A 33 -41.10 21.27 -41.67
N LEU A 34 -41.64 20.06 -41.85
CA LEU A 34 -41.06 18.82 -41.33
C LEU A 34 -39.65 18.56 -41.89
N SER A 35 -39.42 18.81 -43.18
CA SER A 35 -38.11 18.65 -43.80
C SER A 35 -37.09 19.67 -43.30
N VAL A 36 -37.51 20.92 -43.02
CA VAL A 36 -36.65 21.93 -42.39
C VAL A 36 -36.28 21.53 -40.96
N TYR A 37 -37.22 21.02 -40.17
CA TYR A 37 -36.90 20.50 -38.82
C TYR A 37 -36.00 19.27 -38.85
N PHE A 38 -36.21 18.36 -39.80
CA PHE A 38 -35.37 17.19 -39.97
C PHE A 38 -33.94 17.56 -40.39
N LEU A 39 -33.78 18.50 -41.32
CA LEU A 39 -32.49 19.05 -41.71
C LEU A 39 -31.81 19.80 -40.55
N ALA A 40 -32.56 20.56 -39.75
CA ALA A 40 -32.05 21.21 -38.56
C ALA A 40 -31.60 20.21 -37.49
N LEU A 41 -32.31 19.09 -37.33
CA LEU A 41 -31.94 18.01 -36.41
C LEU A 41 -30.65 17.33 -36.87
N ILE A 42 -30.53 17.01 -38.16
CA ILE A 42 -29.30 16.46 -38.75
C ILE A 42 -28.15 17.43 -38.53
N PHE A 43 -28.34 18.71 -38.83
CA PHE A 43 -27.31 19.72 -38.64
C PHE A 43 -26.88 19.84 -37.16
N LEU A 44 -27.83 19.79 -36.22
CA LEU A 44 -27.53 19.79 -34.80
C LEU A 44 -26.74 18.54 -34.37
N THR A 45 -27.11 17.35 -34.88
CA THR A 45 -26.36 16.11 -34.59
C THR A 45 -24.95 16.13 -35.17
N VAL A 46 -24.76 16.71 -36.36
CA VAL A 46 -23.45 16.88 -36.98
C VAL A 46 -22.61 17.88 -36.17
N ILE A 47 -23.18 19.00 -35.71
CA ILE A 47 -22.50 19.93 -34.82
C ILE A 47 -22.08 19.27 -33.51
N ILE A 48 -22.98 18.50 -32.88
CA ILE A 48 -22.66 17.77 -31.65
C ILE A 48 -21.54 16.75 -31.91
N LEU A 49 -21.58 16.03 -33.03
CA LEU A 49 -20.53 15.08 -33.40
C LEU A 49 -19.18 15.79 -33.64
N ILE A 50 -19.18 16.94 -34.32
CA ILE A 50 -17.97 17.77 -34.52
C ILE A 50 -17.43 18.27 -33.18
N ILE A 51 -18.29 18.72 -32.25
CA ILE A 51 -17.87 19.14 -30.91
C ILE A 51 -17.30 17.96 -30.12
N LEU A 52 -17.89 16.77 -30.23
CA LEU A 52 -17.40 15.56 -29.57
C LEU A 52 -16.07 15.07 -30.17
N LEU A 53 -15.91 15.14 -31.49
CA LEU A 53 -14.67 14.81 -32.20
C LEU A 53 -13.57 15.84 -31.89
N SER A 54 -13.89 17.12 -31.86
CA SER A 54 -12.97 18.19 -31.43
C SER A 54 -12.56 18.04 -29.97
N LYS A 55 -13.49 17.69 -29.08
CA LYS A 55 -13.15 17.35 -27.68
C LYS A 55 -12.29 16.10 -27.61
N LYS A 56 -12.53 15.08 -28.45
CA LYS A 56 -11.71 13.86 -28.47
C LYS A 56 -10.30 14.14 -28.97
N GLU A 57 -10.12 14.89 -30.06
CA GLU A 57 -8.80 15.30 -30.53
C GLU A 57 -8.10 16.21 -29.52
N ASN A 58 -8.84 17.08 -28.81
CA ASN A 58 -8.27 17.90 -27.74
C ASN A 58 -7.93 17.06 -26.49
N ILE A 59 -8.71 16.02 -26.17
CA ILE A 59 -8.41 15.08 -25.08
C ILE A 59 -7.22 14.19 -25.46
N ASP A 60 -7.15 13.67 -26.69
CA ASP A 60 -6.04 12.84 -27.17
C ASP A 60 -4.77 13.68 -27.32
N SER A 61 -4.90 14.95 -27.73
CA SER A 61 -3.85 15.99 -27.66
C SER A 61 -3.42 16.22 -26.22
N ILE A 62 -4.33 16.50 -25.28
CA ILE A 62 -4.02 16.70 -23.85
C ILE A 62 -3.45 15.43 -23.20
N LEU A 63 -3.86 14.23 -23.62
CA LEU A 63 -3.35 12.96 -23.10
C LEU A 63 -1.98 12.61 -23.70
N ASN A 64 -1.71 12.93 -24.96
CA ASN A 64 -0.40 12.79 -25.58
C ASN A 64 0.57 13.88 -25.10
N ASP A 65 0.09 15.11 -24.93
CA ASP A 65 0.80 16.25 -24.33
C ASP A 65 1.13 15.95 -22.86
N ARG A 66 0.21 15.36 -22.08
CA ARG A 66 0.51 14.86 -20.72
C ARG A 66 1.41 13.63 -20.68
N ARG A 67 1.37 12.73 -21.68
CA ARG A 67 2.30 11.58 -21.77
C ARG A 67 3.72 11.99 -22.18
N PHE A 68 3.86 13.06 -22.97
CA PHE A 68 5.17 13.52 -23.47
C PHE A 68 5.77 14.70 -22.69
N HIS A 69 4.98 15.52 -21.98
CA HIS A 69 5.51 16.57 -21.09
C HIS A 69 5.85 16.12 -19.67
N TYR A 70 5.55 14.88 -19.27
CA TYR A 70 6.10 14.32 -18.03
C TYR A 70 7.54 13.81 -18.17
N PHE A 71 8.15 14.00 -19.35
CA PHE A 71 9.49 13.49 -19.67
C PHE A 71 10.34 14.56 -20.37
N ASN A 72 10.42 15.79 -19.80
CA ASN A 72 11.61 16.66 -19.95
C ASN A 72 11.53 18.01 -19.22
N ASP A 73 10.51 18.30 -18.42
CA ASP A 73 10.65 19.40 -17.46
C ASP A 73 11.58 18.95 -16.34
N THR A 74 12.77 19.52 -16.36
CA THR A 74 13.72 19.63 -15.26
C THR A 74 13.01 20.04 -13.97
N ILE A 75 12.42 19.07 -13.29
CA ILE A 75 12.17 19.15 -11.86
C ILE A 75 13.54 18.92 -11.21
N GLU A 76 14.31 20.00 -11.12
CA GLU A 76 15.41 20.10 -10.16
C GLU A 76 14.81 20.24 -8.76
N ILE A 77 13.98 19.27 -8.35
CA ILE A 77 13.94 18.92 -6.93
C ILE A 77 15.31 18.31 -6.71
N SER A 78 16.18 19.03 -6.01
CA SER A 78 17.47 18.55 -5.53
C SER A 78 17.28 17.20 -4.83
N SER A 79 17.31 16.09 -5.57
CA SER A 79 17.38 14.75 -4.99
C SER A 79 18.83 14.58 -4.59
N ARG A 80 19.20 15.20 -3.48
CA ARG A 80 20.46 14.89 -2.81
C ARG A 80 20.40 13.40 -2.51
N ILE A 81 21.14 12.62 -3.30
CA ILE A 81 21.35 11.22 -3.01
C ILE A 81 22.07 11.17 -1.66
N LEU A 82 21.47 10.51 -0.69
CA LEU A 82 22.01 10.40 0.65
C LEU A 82 22.92 9.16 0.71
N LEU A 83 24.09 9.32 1.31
CA LEU A 83 24.96 8.21 1.63
C LEU A 83 24.54 7.61 2.98
N TYR A 84 24.15 6.34 2.98
CA TYR A 84 23.83 5.55 4.18
C TYR A 84 24.74 4.33 4.25
N LYS A 85 25.86 4.44 4.96
CA LYS A 85 26.88 3.38 5.05
C LYS A 85 27.32 2.93 3.65
N ALA A 86 27.09 1.67 3.29
CA ALA A 86 27.39 1.09 1.99
C ALA A 86 26.25 1.24 0.96
N TYR A 87 25.29 2.13 1.20
CA TYR A 87 24.11 2.32 0.36
C TYR A 87 23.92 3.78 -0.04
N CYS A 88 23.36 3.96 -1.23
CA CYS A 88 22.85 5.23 -1.73
C CYS A 88 21.33 5.22 -1.58
N VAL A 89 20.79 6.35 -1.13
CA VAL A 89 19.35 6.53 -0.90
C VAL A 89 18.87 7.70 -1.74
N LEU A 90 17.89 7.47 -2.62
CA LEU A 90 17.09 8.52 -3.23
C LEU A 90 15.81 8.69 -2.40
N PRO A 91 15.75 9.66 -1.50
CA PRO A 91 14.56 9.87 -0.70
C PRO A 91 13.44 10.50 -1.53
N ASN A 92 12.19 10.19 -1.22
CA ASN A 92 11.01 10.91 -1.72
C ASN A 92 10.92 10.90 -3.25
N VAL A 93 11.26 9.77 -3.89
CA VAL A 93 11.01 9.54 -5.33
C VAL A 93 9.52 9.76 -5.63
N LEU A 94 8.66 9.25 -4.74
CA LEU A 94 7.30 9.74 -4.55
C LEU A 94 7.22 10.34 -3.14
N GLN A 95 6.68 11.55 -3.00
CA GLN A 95 6.51 12.19 -1.70
C GLN A 95 5.03 12.26 -1.34
N SER A 96 4.66 11.71 -0.18
CA SER A 96 3.30 11.75 0.34
C SER A 96 2.82 13.19 0.59
N LYS A 97 1.55 13.48 0.28
CA LYS A 97 0.88 14.73 0.70
C LYS A 97 0.81 14.87 2.22
N MET A 98 0.52 13.78 2.94
CA MET A 98 0.51 13.77 4.41
C MET A 98 1.88 14.14 4.99
N SER A 99 2.98 13.71 4.35
CA SER A 99 4.33 14.00 4.84
C SER A 99 4.72 15.48 4.87
N LYS A 100 4.00 16.33 4.14
CA LYS A 100 4.23 17.77 4.07
C LYS A 100 3.51 18.56 5.16
N ASN A 101 2.54 17.94 5.84
CA ASN A 101 1.72 18.61 6.83
C ASN A 101 2.10 18.13 8.23
N LEU A 102 2.76 18.99 9.01
CA LEU A 102 3.21 18.73 10.38
C LEU A 102 2.09 18.26 11.34
N SER A 103 0.83 18.53 11.04
CA SER A 103 -0.29 18.03 11.84
C SER A 103 -0.38 16.50 11.85
N ASN A 104 0.27 15.80 10.92
CA ASN A 104 0.36 14.34 10.94
C ASN A 104 1.50 13.80 11.83
N TYR A 105 2.23 14.64 12.57
CA TYR A 105 3.35 14.20 13.42
C TYR A 105 2.91 13.12 14.42
N GLU A 106 1.71 13.27 14.99
CA GLU A 106 1.20 12.33 15.97
C GLU A 106 0.61 11.06 15.34
N ARG A 107 0.57 10.91 14.01
CA ARG A 107 0.05 9.72 13.34
C ARG A 107 0.98 8.52 13.50
N ILE A 108 0.53 7.35 13.08
CA ILE A 108 1.36 6.15 13.02
C ILE A 108 1.81 5.95 11.58
N THR A 109 3.12 5.96 11.33
CA THR A 109 3.64 5.60 10.01
C THR A 109 3.75 4.08 9.90
N LEU A 110 3.17 3.53 8.83
CA LEU A 110 3.48 2.18 8.37
C LEU A 110 4.82 2.20 7.64
N VAL A 111 5.82 1.55 8.23
CA VAL A 111 7.17 1.37 7.67
C VAL A 111 7.21 0.03 6.97
N ILE A 112 7.35 0.05 5.65
CA ILE A 112 7.41 -1.14 4.80
C ILE A 112 8.62 -1.09 3.89
N HIS A 113 9.02 -2.26 3.40
CA HIS A 113 10.12 -2.40 2.47
C HIS A 113 9.82 -3.47 1.42
N ILE A 114 10.45 -3.33 0.25
CA ILE A 114 10.33 -4.31 -0.83
C ILE A 114 11.58 -4.27 -1.73
N SER A 115 11.85 -5.32 -2.48
CA SER A 115 12.74 -5.23 -3.66
C SER A 115 11.92 -4.76 -4.87
N SER A 116 12.51 -3.98 -5.77
CA SER A 116 11.85 -3.55 -7.01
C SER A 116 11.32 -4.71 -7.85
N ASP A 117 11.93 -5.89 -7.75
CA ASP A 117 11.54 -7.09 -8.52
C ASP A 117 10.16 -7.63 -8.09
N TYR A 118 9.73 -7.29 -6.87
CA TYR A 118 8.45 -7.71 -6.30
C TYR A 118 7.42 -6.59 -6.26
N LEU A 119 7.75 -5.41 -6.81
CA LEU A 119 6.83 -4.28 -6.83
C LEU A 119 5.66 -4.55 -7.80
N ASP A 120 4.47 -4.70 -7.22
CA ASP A 120 3.22 -4.88 -7.94
C ASP A 120 2.01 -4.21 -7.23
N GLU A 121 0.82 -4.44 -7.77
CA GLU A 121 -0.46 -3.84 -7.37
C GLU A 121 -0.90 -4.17 -5.95
N ARG A 122 -0.34 -5.21 -5.30
CA ARG A 122 -0.61 -5.51 -3.87
C ARG A 122 -0.22 -4.33 -2.97
N LEU A 123 0.68 -3.44 -3.43
CA LEU A 123 1.00 -2.20 -2.74
C LEU A 123 -0.21 -1.29 -2.58
N ILE A 124 -1.04 -1.20 -3.61
CA ILE A 124 -2.25 -0.36 -3.61
C ILE A 124 -3.24 -0.92 -2.58
N ALA A 125 -3.44 -2.24 -2.56
CA ALA A 125 -4.35 -2.89 -1.61
C ALA A 125 -3.88 -2.72 -0.15
N GLN A 126 -2.60 -2.99 0.14
CA GLN A 126 -2.03 -2.77 1.47
C GLN A 126 -2.11 -1.30 1.89
N ALA A 127 -1.77 -0.38 0.98
CA ALA A 127 -1.87 1.04 1.25
C ALA A 127 -3.32 1.42 1.57
N ASN A 128 -4.29 1.00 0.76
CA ASN A 128 -5.73 1.26 0.97
C ASN A 128 -6.28 0.68 2.27
N ALA A 129 -5.68 -0.39 2.79
CA ALA A 129 -6.05 -0.95 4.09
C ALA A 129 -5.47 -0.17 5.29
N TRP A 130 -4.59 0.82 5.07
CA TRP A 130 -3.95 1.65 6.10
C TRP A 130 -4.41 3.11 6.02
N ASP A 131 -4.82 3.68 7.15
CA ASP A 131 -5.40 5.03 7.21
C ASP A 131 -4.36 6.15 7.44
N GLY A 132 -3.14 5.79 7.85
CA GLY A 132 -2.05 6.71 8.19
C GLY A 132 -1.00 6.91 7.10
N PRO A 133 0.07 7.67 7.40
CA PRO A 133 1.25 7.77 6.53
C PRO A 133 1.93 6.42 6.31
N ILE A 134 2.60 6.28 5.17
CA ILE A 134 3.39 5.10 4.80
C ILE A 134 4.77 5.57 4.34
N SER A 135 5.83 4.97 4.88
CA SER A 135 7.18 5.10 4.33
C SER A 135 7.63 3.76 3.76
N LEU A 136 7.88 3.75 2.45
CA LEU A 136 8.28 2.57 1.70
C LEU A 136 9.71 2.71 1.22
N SER A 137 10.60 1.80 1.63
CA SER A 137 11.92 1.64 1.00
C SER A 137 11.87 0.58 -0.10
N ILE A 138 12.35 0.92 -1.30
CA ILE A 138 12.43 0.04 -2.46
C ILE A 138 13.90 -0.24 -2.73
N VAL A 139 14.32 -1.47 -2.53
CA VAL A 139 15.68 -1.92 -2.83
C VAL A 139 15.78 -2.21 -4.31
N VAL A 140 16.66 -1.50 -5.01
CA VAL A 140 16.97 -1.73 -6.42
C VAL A 140 18.19 -2.64 -6.51
N PRO A 141 18.07 -3.84 -7.10
CA PRO A 141 19.21 -4.73 -7.34
C PRO A 141 20.24 -4.07 -8.29
N PRO A 142 21.53 -4.43 -8.20
CA PRO A 142 22.54 -3.87 -9.09
C PRO A 142 22.50 -4.50 -10.49
N ASN A 143 21.89 -5.69 -10.64
CA ASN A 143 21.71 -6.33 -11.94
C ASN A 143 20.79 -5.48 -12.83
N ASN A 144 21.28 -5.12 -14.03
CA ASN A 144 20.57 -4.24 -14.95
C ASN A 144 20.09 -2.94 -14.27
N PHE A 145 20.90 -2.38 -13.35
CA PHE A 145 20.53 -1.28 -12.45
C PHE A 145 19.75 -0.15 -13.14
N THR A 146 20.24 0.36 -14.27
CA THR A 146 19.59 1.44 -15.03
C THR A 146 18.17 1.07 -15.48
N THR A 147 17.96 -0.16 -15.92
CA THR A 147 16.62 -0.66 -16.28
C THR A 147 15.76 -0.82 -15.03
N ALA A 148 16.27 -1.51 -14.01
CA ALA A 148 15.54 -1.79 -12.77
C ALA A 148 15.07 -0.51 -12.07
N ILE A 149 15.93 0.51 -11.98
CA ILE A 149 15.57 1.79 -11.34
C ILE A 149 14.51 2.55 -12.14
N ASN A 150 14.59 2.53 -13.48
CA ASN A 150 13.64 3.21 -14.34
C ASN A 150 12.26 2.52 -14.33
N GLU A 151 12.24 1.19 -14.39
CA GLU A 151 11.00 0.40 -14.27
C GLU A 151 10.35 0.59 -12.90
N ALA A 152 11.13 0.55 -11.82
CA ALA A 152 10.62 0.79 -10.47
C ALA A 152 10.05 2.21 -10.33
N LYS A 153 10.72 3.24 -10.90
CA LYS A 153 10.19 4.60 -10.93
C LYS A 153 8.86 4.66 -11.67
N ALA A 154 8.81 4.13 -12.90
CA ALA A 154 7.60 4.12 -13.71
C ALA A 154 6.42 3.48 -12.97
N LYS A 155 6.61 2.29 -12.38
CA LYS A 155 5.59 1.61 -11.57
C LYS A 155 5.09 2.46 -10.39
N ILE A 156 6.00 3.11 -9.66
CA ILE A 156 5.60 3.97 -8.52
C ILE A 156 4.78 5.17 -8.99
N PHE A 157 5.12 5.78 -10.13
CA PHE A 157 4.33 6.88 -10.69
C PHE A 157 2.98 6.41 -11.26
N ASP A 158 2.91 5.19 -11.81
CA ASP A 158 1.63 4.58 -12.22
C ASP A 158 0.72 4.34 -11.02
N TYR A 159 1.28 4.00 -9.85
CA TYR A 159 0.51 3.81 -8.61
C TYR A 159 0.18 5.11 -7.89
N ALA A 160 0.91 6.19 -8.14
CA ALA A 160 0.79 7.47 -7.43
C ALA A 160 -0.66 7.98 -7.31
N PRO A 161 -1.51 7.97 -8.36
CA PRO A 161 -2.90 8.42 -8.24
C PRO A 161 -3.72 7.72 -7.16
N PHE A 162 -3.35 6.50 -6.78
CA PHE A 162 -4.04 5.69 -5.77
C PHE A 162 -3.45 5.83 -4.35
N ILE A 163 -2.18 6.22 -4.22
CA ILE A 163 -1.44 6.13 -2.94
C ILE A 163 -0.67 7.40 -2.54
N GLU A 164 -0.50 8.38 -3.41
CA GLU A 164 0.32 9.59 -3.19
C GLU A 164 -0.14 10.46 -2.01
N THR A 165 -1.39 10.29 -1.57
CA THR A 165 -1.88 10.99 -0.38
C THR A 165 -1.07 10.57 0.85
N LYS A 166 -0.78 9.27 1.01
CA LYS A 166 -0.21 8.70 2.24
C LYS A 166 1.17 8.08 2.08
N LEU A 167 1.58 7.67 0.88
CA LEU A 167 2.81 6.92 0.67
C LEU A 167 3.96 7.80 0.17
N SER A 168 5.07 7.77 0.91
CA SER A 168 6.39 8.21 0.42
C SER A 168 7.21 7.00 0.02
N ALA A 169 7.80 7.03 -1.18
CA ALA A 169 8.67 5.98 -1.71
C ALA A 169 10.12 6.46 -1.75
N HIS A 170 11.02 5.65 -1.22
CA HIS A 170 12.46 5.93 -1.12
C HIS A 170 13.23 4.79 -1.76
N PHE A 171 14.13 5.09 -2.69
CA PHE A 171 14.88 4.05 -3.40
C PHE A 171 16.23 3.86 -2.73
N ILE A 172 16.64 2.61 -2.53
CA ILE A 172 17.93 2.27 -1.95
C ILE A 172 18.68 1.30 -2.86
N TYR A 173 19.98 1.50 -3.00
CA TYR A 173 20.85 0.62 -3.79
C TYR A 173 22.26 0.66 -3.21
N ARG A 174 23.08 -0.36 -3.49
CA ARG A 174 24.44 -0.43 -2.94
C ARG A 174 25.36 0.58 -3.61
N ASN A 175 26.21 1.19 -2.80
CA ASN A 175 27.24 2.13 -3.23
C ASN A 175 28.52 1.39 -3.64
N ILE A 176 28.49 0.63 -4.73
CA ILE A 176 29.66 -0.14 -5.19
C ILE A 176 30.68 0.78 -5.88
N ASP A 177 30.21 1.67 -6.76
CA ASP A 177 31.04 2.54 -7.61
C ASP A 177 30.82 4.05 -7.32
N GLY A 178 30.24 4.40 -6.18
CA GLY A 178 29.75 5.76 -5.91
C GLY A 178 28.24 5.90 -6.16
N CYS A 179 27.64 6.94 -5.58
CA CYS A 179 26.22 7.28 -5.79
C CYS A 179 25.95 8.03 -7.12
N THR A 180 26.92 8.06 -8.03
CA THR A 180 26.92 8.87 -9.26
C THR A 180 26.50 8.08 -10.51
N GLY A 181 26.03 6.84 -10.36
CA GLY A 181 25.24 6.14 -11.39
C GLY A 181 26.03 5.39 -12.48
N LYS A 182 27.33 5.14 -12.30
CA LYS A 182 28.12 4.31 -13.24
C LYS A 182 28.45 2.97 -12.59
N SER A 183 27.51 2.04 -12.58
CA SER A 183 27.76 0.67 -12.10
C SER A 183 28.52 -0.11 -13.18
N THR A 184 29.77 -0.50 -12.90
CA THR A 184 30.55 -1.42 -13.75
C THR A 184 30.96 -2.69 -13.01
N ALA A 185 30.79 -2.77 -11.69
CA ALA A 185 31.19 -3.93 -10.92
C ALA A 185 30.04 -4.95 -10.73
N THR A 186 30.19 -6.11 -11.36
CA THR A 186 29.43 -7.34 -11.05
C THR A 186 30.05 -8.04 -9.85
N ASP A 187 30.04 -7.42 -8.67
CA ASP A 187 30.57 -8.08 -7.47
C ASP A 187 29.55 -9.09 -6.91
N GLN A 188 29.42 -10.23 -7.63
CA GLN A 188 28.44 -11.30 -7.40
C GLN A 188 28.52 -11.94 -6.00
N GLN A 189 29.58 -11.68 -5.23
CA GLN A 189 29.80 -12.33 -3.94
C GLN A 189 29.11 -11.62 -2.77
N PHE A 190 29.01 -10.29 -2.80
CA PHE A 190 28.37 -9.50 -1.75
C PHE A 190 26.84 -9.39 -1.90
N ASP A 191 26.29 -9.84 -3.03
CA ASP A 191 24.97 -9.45 -3.53
C ASP A 191 23.86 -10.51 -3.35
N ARG A 192 24.15 -11.60 -2.64
CA ARG A 192 23.22 -12.75 -2.56
C ARG A 192 22.09 -12.60 -1.54
N LEU A 193 22.20 -11.69 -0.58
CA LEU A 193 21.21 -11.52 0.49
C LEU A 193 20.55 -10.14 0.39
N TYR A 194 19.23 -10.16 0.44
CA TYR A 194 18.41 -8.95 0.51
C TYR A 194 18.74 -8.15 1.78
N PRO A 195 19.05 -6.84 1.68
CA PRO A 195 19.49 -6.02 2.81
C PRO A 195 18.29 -5.54 3.66
N ILE A 196 17.58 -6.50 4.25
CA ILE A 196 16.26 -6.26 4.84
C ILE A 196 16.26 -5.23 5.97
N ASN A 197 17.20 -5.32 6.91
CA ASN A 197 17.25 -4.41 8.06
C ASN A 197 17.75 -3.00 7.67
N VAL A 198 18.60 -2.90 6.64
CA VAL A 198 18.95 -1.61 6.03
C VAL A 198 17.70 -0.96 5.44
N ALA A 199 16.88 -1.73 4.71
CA ALA A 199 15.67 -1.22 4.09
C ALA A 199 14.66 -0.74 5.14
N ARG A 200 14.39 -1.55 6.18
CA ARG A 200 13.55 -1.18 7.33
C ARG A 200 14.04 0.11 8.00
N ASN A 201 15.34 0.20 8.28
CA ASN A 201 15.92 1.36 8.95
C ASN A 201 15.87 2.62 8.07
N VAL A 202 16.13 2.53 6.77
CA VAL A 202 16.03 3.68 5.86
C VAL A 202 14.59 4.19 5.74
N ALA A 203 13.61 3.30 5.55
CA ALA A 203 12.20 3.69 5.55
C ALA A 203 11.82 4.35 6.88
N ARG A 204 12.25 3.78 8.00
CA ARG A 204 12.01 4.37 9.32
C ARG A 204 12.66 5.75 9.49
N LEU A 205 13.92 5.92 9.10
CA LEU A 205 14.65 7.19 9.19
C LEU A 205 14.01 8.31 8.36
N LEU A 206 13.32 7.94 7.27
CA LEU A 206 12.61 8.86 6.39
C LEU A 206 11.12 9.02 6.75
N SER A 207 10.65 8.29 7.77
CA SER A 207 9.40 8.57 8.46
C SER A 207 9.61 9.66 9.52
N TRP A 208 8.62 10.54 9.68
CA TRP A 208 8.73 11.73 10.54
C TRP A 208 7.69 11.73 11.66
N THR A 209 6.90 10.66 11.79
CA THR A 209 5.85 10.56 12.80
C THR A 209 6.36 10.04 14.13
N LYS A 210 5.63 10.36 15.19
CA LYS A 210 5.91 9.98 16.58
C LYS A 210 5.79 8.48 16.81
N TYR A 211 4.85 7.82 16.12
CA TYR A 211 4.61 6.38 16.23
C TYR A 211 4.88 5.67 14.91
N ILE A 212 5.26 4.40 15.01
CA ILE A 212 5.53 3.54 13.85
C ILE A 212 4.98 2.13 14.02
N LEU A 213 4.67 1.50 12.89
CA LEU A 213 4.47 0.07 12.74
C LEU A 213 5.42 -0.42 11.65
N ILE A 214 6.29 -1.37 11.95
CA ILE A 214 7.17 -1.98 10.94
C ILE A 214 6.58 -3.31 10.51
N ALA A 215 6.25 -3.46 9.23
CA ALA A 215 5.65 -4.67 8.67
C ALA A 215 6.30 -5.06 7.34
N ASP A 216 6.07 -6.30 6.91
CA ASP A 216 6.42 -6.69 5.55
C ASP A 216 5.36 -6.19 4.55
N TYR A 217 5.71 -6.28 3.28
CA TYR A 217 4.79 -6.11 2.18
C TYR A 217 3.66 -7.17 2.24
N GLU A 218 2.47 -6.83 1.73
CA GLU A 218 1.30 -7.71 1.55
C GLU A 218 0.42 -8.00 2.77
N TYR A 219 0.57 -7.31 3.90
CA TYR A 219 -0.39 -7.44 4.99
C TYR A 219 -1.61 -6.53 4.81
N ILE A 220 -2.78 -7.03 5.20
CA ILE A 220 -4.02 -6.25 5.27
C ILE A 220 -4.43 -6.06 6.72
N PHE A 221 -4.76 -4.82 7.07
CA PHE A 221 -5.12 -4.43 8.43
C PHE A 221 -6.65 -4.43 8.61
N SER A 222 -7.08 -4.68 9.85
CA SER A 222 -8.47 -4.49 10.24
C SER A 222 -8.97 -3.07 9.93
N GLU A 223 -10.27 -2.88 9.77
CA GLU A 223 -10.85 -1.56 9.46
C GLU A 223 -10.50 -0.52 10.52
N GLY A 224 -10.09 0.67 10.06
CA GLY A 224 -9.72 1.78 10.94
C GLY A 224 -8.46 1.52 11.78
N PHE A 225 -7.61 0.55 11.42
CA PHE A 225 -6.51 0.08 12.30
C PHE A 225 -5.67 1.24 12.83
N GLU A 226 -5.20 2.13 11.95
CA GLU A 226 -4.28 3.19 12.36
C GLU A 226 -4.97 4.21 13.26
N ALA A 227 -6.15 4.68 12.88
CA ALA A 227 -6.91 5.64 13.66
C ALA A 227 -7.27 5.09 15.05
N ARG A 228 -7.71 3.83 15.12
CA ARG A 228 -8.06 3.16 16.38
C ARG A 228 -6.82 2.89 17.23
N MET A 229 -5.73 2.44 16.64
CA MET A 229 -4.47 2.25 17.37
C MET A 229 -3.91 3.58 17.89
N LEU A 230 -4.11 4.67 17.16
CA LEU A 230 -3.65 6.00 17.53
C LEU A 230 -4.31 6.48 18.84
N ASP A 231 -5.60 6.20 19.05
CA ASP A 231 -6.30 6.53 20.29
C ASP A 231 -5.62 5.91 21.53
N LEU A 232 -5.10 4.69 21.39
CA LEU A 232 -4.31 4.05 22.45
C LEU A 232 -2.88 4.59 22.51
N ALA A 233 -2.24 4.79 21.36
CA ALA A 233 -0.84 5.19 21.28
C ALA A 233 -0.61 6.55 21.97
N THR A 234 -1.48 7.53 21.72
CA THR A 234 -1.38 8.88 22.31
C THR A 234 -1.46 8.91 23.83
N THR A 235 -2.18 7.95 24.43
CA THR A 235 -2.28 7.86 25.89
C THR A 235 -1.16 6.98 26.45
N ILE A 236 -1.08 5.74 25.97
CA ILE A 236 -0.24 4.70 26.57
C ILE A 236 1.24 4.94 26.32
N LEU A 237 1.63 5.37 25.11
CA LEU A 237 3.04 5.54 24.77
C LEU A 237 3.60 6.87 25.26
N ASP A 238 2.76 7.85 25.55
CA ASP A 238 3.18 9.10 26.20
C ASP A 238 3.42 8.90 27.69
N GLU A 239 2.53 8.17 28.37
CA GLU A 239 2.70 7.81 29.78
C GLU A 239 3.81 6.77 29.98
N ASN A 240 3.89 5.78 29.10
CA ASN A 240 4.83 4.66 29.18
C ASN A 240 5.59 4.44 27.85
N PRO A 241 6.59 5.29 27.53
CA PRO A 241 7.37 5.25 26.27
C PRO A 241 8.04 3.91 25.95
N LYS A 242 8.29 3.09 26.98
CA LYS A 242 8.85 1.73 26.84
C LYS A 242 7.76 0.67 26.73
N THR A 243 6.79 0.90 25.87
CA THR A 243 5.69 -0.03 25.60
C THR A 243 5.61 -0.36 24.11
N ALA A 244 5.39 -1.63 23.80
CA ALA A 244 5.03 -2.12 22.48
C ALA A 244 3.56 -2.56 22.50
N LEU A 245 2.72 -1.90 21.71
CA LEU A 245 1.30 -2.21 21.54
C LEU A 245 1.16 -3.36 20.54
N VAL A 246 1.11 -4.58 21.07
CA VAL A 246 1.06 -5.84 20.31
C VAL A 246 -0.35 -6.12 19.84
N PHE A 247 -0.49 -6.59 18.60
CA PHE A 247 -1.75 -7.04 18.03
C PHE A 247 -1.60 -8.41 17.38
N ARG A 248 -2.73 -9.08 17.10
CA ARG A 248 -2.72 -10.44 16.53
C ARG A 248 -2.50 -10.41 15.02
N ILE A 249 -1.87 -11.47 14.52
CA ILE A 249 -1.57 -11.68 13.11
C ILE A 249 -2.15 -13.03 12.66
N PHE A 250 -2.78 -13.05 11.50
CA PHE A 250 -3.43 -14.23 10.93
C PHE A 250 -2.96 -14.49 9.49
N GLU A 251 -3.12 -15.72 9.02
CA GLU A 251 -3.14 -16.04 7.59
C GLU A 251 -4.57 -16.39 7.21
N ALA A 252 -5.05 -15.96 6.04
CA ALA A 252 -6.37 -16.35 5.54
C ALA A 252 -6.34 -16.74 4.05
N ASN A 253 -7.22 -17.67 3.67
CA ASN A 253 -7.40 -18.05 2.26
C ASN A 253 -7.95 -16.87 1.46
N GLY A 254 -7.46 -16.71 0.22
CA GLY A 254 -7.88 -15.67 -0.71
C GLY A 254 -6.74 -14.75 -1.14
N THR A 255 -7.10 -13.80 -1.98
CA THR A 255 -6.26 -12.71 -2.46
C THR A 255 -6.21 -11.56 -1.45
N ILE A 256 -5.31 -10.60 -1.67
CA ILE A 256 -5.16 -9.43 -0.79
C ILE A 256 -6.46 -8.63 -0.63
N ASN A 257 -7.31 -8.60 -1.65
CA ASN A 257 -8.58 -7.85 -1.63
C ASN A 257 -9.71 -8.59 -0.88
N GLU A 258 -9.54 -9.88 -0.57
CA GLU A 258 -10.54 -10.73 0.08
C GLU A 258 -10.30 -10.89 1.59
N MET A 259 -9.21 -10.30 2.10
CA MET A 259 -8.81 -10.49 3.50
C MET A 259 -9.87 -9.94 4.46
N PRO A 260 -10.21 -10.70 5.53
CA PRO A 260 -11.18 -10.24 6.51
C PRO A 260 -10.65 -8.99 7.21
N ARG A 261 -11.46 -7.92 7.23
CA ARG A 261 -11.09 -6.66 7.87
C ARG A 261 -11.85 -6.36 9.17
N THR A 262 -12.84 -7.19 9.54
CA THR A 262 -13.52 -7.08 10.83
C THR A 262 -13.29 -8.35 11.65
N LYS A 263 -13.31 -8.22 12.98
CA LYS A 263 -13.14 -9.36 13.87
C LYS A 263 -14.22 -10.43 13.67
N ARG A 264 -15.44 -10.01 13.32
CA ARG A 264 -16.54 -10.93 12.96
C ARG A 264 -16.20 -11.76 11.72
N THR A 265 -15.81 -11.11 10.62
CA THR A 265 -15.50 -11.83 9.37
C THR A 265 -14.25 -12.69 9.53
N LEU A 266 -13.26 -12.24 10.30
CA LEU A 266 -12.10 -13.06 10.68
C LEU A 266 -12.52 -14.28 11.50
N TYR A 267 -13.38 -14.12 12.50
CA TYR A 267 -13.82 -15.24 13.35
C TYR A 267 -14.65 -16.26 12.55
N ASP A 268 -15.49 -15.80 11.63
CA ASP A 268 -16.24 -16.68 10.74
C ASP A 268 -15.31 -17.46 9.79
N ALA A 269 -14.27 -16.81 9.25
CA ALA A 269 -13.23 -17.50 8.48
C ALA A 269 -12.44 -18.49 9.33
N TYR A 270 -12.08 -18.12 10.56
CA TYR A 270 -11.37 -18.98 11.51
C TYR A 270 -12.17 -20.25 11.84
N LYS A 271 -13.47 -20.11 12.15
CA LYS A 271 -14.36 -21.26 12.43
C LYS A 271 -14.49 -22.22 11.25
N ARG A 272 -14.39 -21.72 10.01
CA ARG A 272 -14.40 -22.56 8.79
C ARG A 272 -13.04 -23.19 8.47
N GLY A 273 -11.97 -22.78 9.15
CA GLY A 273 -10.60 -23.18 8.81
C GLY A 273 -9.99 -22.40 7.64
N ASP A 274 -10.64 -21.32 7.20
CA ASP A 274 -10.17 -20.40 6.16
C ASP A 274 -9.21 -19.34 6.70
N ALA A 275 -9.08 -19.21 8.02
CA ALA A 275 -8.08 -18.38 8.67
C ALA A 275 -7.43 -19.13 9.84
N ILE A 276 -6.14 -18.88 10.07
CA ILE A 276 -5.35 -19.47 11.18
C ILE A 276 -4.48 -18.40 11.83
N GLU A 277 -4.05 -18.62 13.09
CA GLU A 277 -2.96 -17.82 13.66
C GLU A 277 -1.72 -17.97 12.77
N PHE A 278 -1.02 -16.86 12.53
CA PHE A 278 0.08 -16.82 11.57
C PHE A 278 1.17 -17.84 11.91
N HIS A 279 1.64 -18.58 10.89
CA HIS A 279 2.63 -19.65 11.01
C HIS A 279 2.30 -20.81 11.96
N ASP A 280 1.03 -20.99 12.37
CA ASP A 280 0.63 -22.11 13.24
C ASP A 280 0.97 -23.49 12.64
N LYS A 281 0.99 -23.62 11.30
CA LYS A 281 1.35 -24.87 10.61
C LYS A 281 2.86 -25.11 10.43
N TYR A 282 3.73 -24.10 10.65
CA TYR A 282 5.17 -24.17 10.32
C TYR A 282 6.10 -24.10 11.50
N VAL A 283 5.81 -23.15 12.39
CA VAL A 283 6.67 -22.85 13.53
C VAL A 283 5.73 -22.65 14.71
N ASN A 284 5.20 -23.77 15.23
CA ASN A 284 4.23 -23.78 16.31
C ASN A 284 4.65 -22.77 17.40
N GLY A 285 3.81 -21.76 17.60
CA GLY A 285 3.99 -20.76 18.65
C GLY A 285 4.96 -19.60 18.38
N ALA A 286 5.57 -19.46 17.19
CA ALA A 286 6.42 -18.29 16.90
C ALA A 286 5.64 -16.97 16.88
N HIS A 287 4.34 -16.99 16.57
CA HIS A 287 3.49 -15.79 16.62
C HIS A 287 2.28 -15.95 17.55
N SER A 288 2.08 -17.12 18.17
CA SER A 288 0.89 -17.34 18.99
C SER A 288 0.84 -16.40 20.20
N ILE A 289 -0.36 -15.90 20.52
CA ILE A 289 -0.59 -15.09 21.72
C ILE A 289 -1.64 -15.80 22.57
N PRO A 290 -1.42 -16.04 23.88
CA PRO A 290 -2.39 -16.70 24.74
C PRO A 290 -3.78 -16.03 24.72
N GLY A 291 -4.84 -16.79 25.02
CA GLY A 291 -6.20 -16.24 25.12
C GLY A 291 -6.89 -15.91 23.78
N LEU A 292 -6.63 -16.69 22.72
CA LEU A 292 -7.25 -16.46 21.41
C LEU A 292 -8.78 -16.57 21.44
N LYS A 293 -9.31 -17.58 22.14
CA LYS A 293 -10.77 -17.78 22.28
C LYS A 293 -11.41 -16.57 22.94
N ASP A 294 -10.91 -16.19 24.13
CA ASP A 294 -11.41 -15.03 24.87
C ASP A 294 -11.22 -13.73 24.07
N TRP A 295 -10.16 -13.65 23.26
CA TRP A 295 -9.97 -12.53 22.35
C TRP A 295 -11.09 -12.48 21.32
N PHE A 296 -11.43 -13.58 20.63
CA PHE A 296 -12.54 -13.60 19.66
C PHE A 296 -13.91 -13.31 20.30
N GLU A 297 -14.16 -13.84 21.50
CA GLU A 297 -15.46 -13.72 22.17
C GLU A 297 -15.69 -12.34 22.81
N ARG A 298 -14.63 -11.56 23.06
CA ARG A 298 -14.75 -10.20 23.58
C ARG A 298 -15.37 -9.24 22.55
N ASN A 299 -16.53 -8.71 22.88
CA ASN A 299 -17.17 -7.62 22.15
C ASN A 299 -16.64 -6.27 22.67
N VAL A 300 -15.52 -5.82 22.11
CA VAL A 300 -15.00 -4.49 22.39
C VAL A 300 -15.23 -3.62 21.15
N THR A 301 -16.02 -2.56 21.30
CA THR A 301 -16.26 -1.59 20.22
C THR A 301 -15.07 -0.65 20.03
N ASN A 302 -14.34 -0.37 21.11
CA ASN A 302 -13.16 0.50 21.12
C ASN A 302 -11.88 -0.32 21.39
N PRO A 303 -10.75 0.03 20.78
CA PRO A 303 -9.47 -0.61 21.08
C PRO A 303 -9.14 -0.41 22.57
N SER A 304 -8.70 -1.47 23.24
CA SER A 304 -8.36 -1.44 24.66
C SER A 304 -7.19 -2.36 24.97
N LEU A 305 -6.53 -2.11 26.10
CA LEU A 305 -5.45 -2.97 26.58
C LEU A 305 -6.02 -4.17 27.31
N SER A 306 -5.51 -5.34 26.92
CA SER A 306 -6.06 -6.63 27.32
C SER A 306 -5.21 -7.34 28.36
N THR A 307 -3.90 -7.42 28.11
CA THR A 307 -2.98 -8.23 28.89
C THR A 307 -1.54 -7.78 28.65
N THR A 308 -0.75 -7.70 29.71
CA THR A 308 0.71 -7.57 29.59
C THR A 308 1.32 -8.93 29.26
N LEU A 309 1.99 -9.02 28.11
CA LEU A 309 2.61 -10.23 27.59
C LEU A 309 4.06 -10.32 28.07
N SER A 310 4.41 -11.46 28.68
CA SER A 310 5.80 -11.75 29.03
C SER A 310 6.57 -12.25 27.80
N TYR A 311 7.65 -11.57 27.44
CA TYR A 311 8.55 -12.02 26.38
C TYR A 311 9.46 -13.16 26.88
N LYS A 312 8.97 -14.40 26.85
CA LYS A 312 9.68 -15.60 27.38
C LYS A 312 10.19 -16.58 26.31
N ARG A 313 9.85 -16.36 25.04
CA ARG A 313 10.18 -17.27 23.94
C ARG A 313 11.11 -16.56 22.96
N HIS A 314 12.33 -17.06 22.79
CA HIS A 314 13.33 -16.46 21.89
C HIS A 314 12.89 -16.46 20.42
N ASN A 315 11.97 -17.33 20.02
CA ASN A 315 11.43 -17.39 18.67
C ASN A 315 10.11 -16.62 18.51
N TRP A 316 9.64 -15.91 19.55
CA TRP A 316 8.39 -15.17 19.48
C TRP A 316 8.58 -13.82 18.80
N GLU A 317 7.84 -13.58 17.72
CA GLU A 317 7.95 -12.36 16.92
C GLU A 317 6.59 -11.65 16.83
N PRO A 318 6.16 -10.98 17.91
CA PRO A 318 4.96 -10.15 17.88
C PRO A 318 5.14 -8.96 16.94
N GLN A 319 4.04 -8.56 16.33
CA GLN A 319 3.92 -7.32 15.58
C GLN A 319 3.31 -6.26 16.48
N PHE A 320 3.78 -5.02 16.38
CA PHE A 320 3.44 -3.99 17.34
C PHE A 320 3.51 -2.58 16.77
N VAL A 321 2.80 -1.67 17.42
CA VAL A 321 3.01 -0.22 17.33
C VAL A 321 3.84 0.25 18.51
N ALA A 322 4.76 1.17 18.27
CA ALA A 322 5.57 1.79 19.31
C ALA A 322 5.99 3.21 18.90
N LEU A 323 6.68 3.92 19.80
CA LEU A 323 7.36 5.16 19.45
C LEU A 323 8.41 4.93 18.37
N SER A 324 8.61 5.94 17.52
CA SER A 324 9.65 5.95 16.49
C SER A 324 11.08 5.95 17.06
N THR A 325 11.23 6.03 18.39
CA THR A 325 12.49 6.03 19.14
C THR A 325 12.92 4.66 19.68
N ILE A 326 12.19 3.58 19.40
CA ILE A 326 12.65 2.20 19.68
C ILE A 326 14.02 1.93 19.05
N PRO A 327 14.78 0.91 19.45
CA PRO A 327 16.04 0.56 18.77
C PRO A 327 15.84 0.35 17.26
N PHE A 328 16.84 0.65 16.45
CA PHE A 328 16.84 0.25 15.04
C PHE A 328 17.03 -1.26 14.92
N HIS A 329 16.61 -1.84 13.81
CA HIS A 329 16.96 -3.22 13.50
C HIS A 329 18.49 -3.34 13.37
N ASP A 330 19.08 -4.36 13.98
CA ASP A 330 20.50 -4.64 13.89
C ASP A 330 20.83 -5.14 12.47
N GLU A 331 21.48 -4.28 11.68
CA GLU A 331 21.82 -4.54 10.28
C GLU A 331 22.86 -5.65 10.09
N ASN A 332 23.46 -6.18 11.17
CA ASN A 332 24.32 -7.35 11.09
C ASN A 332 23.52 -8.66 10.95
N PHE A 333 22.24 -8.68 11.35
CA PHE A 333 21.40 -9.87 11.21
C PHE A 333 20.98 -10.05 9.74
N PRO A 334 21.35 -11.18 9.11
CA PRO A 334 21.09 -11.40 7.70
C PRO A 334 19.68 -11.96 7.46
N TYR A 335 19.05 -11.51 6.37
CA TYR A 335 17.89 -12.21 5.83
C TYR A 335 18.26 -13.67 5.44
N PRO A 336 17.42 -14.69 5.69
CA PRO A 336 16.11 -14.65 6.37
C PRO A 336 16.17 -15.20 7.81
N ILE A 337 17.29 -15.04 8.54
CA ILE A 337 17.50 -15.68 9.85
C ILE A 337 17.39 -14.65 10.96
N ARG A 338 16.22 -14.62 11.62
CA ARG A 338 15.94 -13.76 12.80
C ARG A 338 16.17 -12.27 12.56
N ASP A 339 16.13 -11.84 11.30
CA ASP A 339 16.35 -10.45 10.90
C ASP A 339 15.31 -9.50 11.51
N ASN A 340 14.08 -9.95 11.73
CA ASN A 340 13.04 -9.17 12.40
C ASN A 340 12.92 -9.46 13.91
N THR A 341 13.22 -10.70 14.31
CA THR A 341 13.10 -11.17 15.70
C THR A 341 14.10 -10.43 16.61
N GLU A 342 15.29 -10.10 16.11
CA GLU A 342 16.36 -9.45 16.88
C GLU A 342 15.94 -8.11 17.51
N LEU A 343 15.10 -7.32 16.83
CA LEU A 343 14.57 -6.07 17.40
C LEU A 343 13.74 -6.35 18.67
N ARG A 344 12.97 -7.43 18.68
CA ARG A 344 12.16 -7.82 19.85
C ARG A 344 13.05 -8.30 20.99
N TRP A 345 14.14 -8.99 20.67
CA TRP A 345 15.16 -9.36 21.65
C TRP A 345 15.75 -8.12 22.31
N GLU A 346 16.11 -7.11 21.52
CA GLU A 346 16.70 -5.88 22.04
C GLU A 346 15.70 -5.11 22.91
N MET A 347 14.45 -4.97 22.44
CA MET A 347 13.38 -4.34 23.21
C MET A 347 13.13 -5.05 24.54
N CYS A 348 13.11 -6.39 24.57
CA CYS A 348 13.03 -7.13 25.83
C CYS A 348 14.19 -6.77 26.76
N ARG A 349 15.43 -6.81 26.25
CA ARG A 349 16.61 -6.50 27.06
C ARG A 349 16.64 -5.05 27.54
N LEU A 350 16.06 -4.11 26.79
CA LEU A 350 15.90 -2.71 27.19
C LEU A 350 14.69 -2.44 28.11
N ASN A 351 14.06 -3.51 28.61
CA ASN A 351 12.94 -3.48 29.54
C ASN A 351 11.67 -2.85 28.96
N TYR A 352 11.39 -3.09 27.68
CA TYR A 352 10.09 -2.75 27.08
C TYR A 352 9.01 -3.73 27.58
N THR A 353 7.82 -3.20 27.81
CA THR A 353 6.62 -3.99 28.05
C THR A 353 5.91 -4.29 26.74
N PHE A 354 5.29 -5.47 26.62
CA PHE A 354 4.50 -5.87 25.47
C PHE A 354 3.05 -5.93 25.91
N GLN A 355 2.18 -5.09 25.37
CA GLN A 355 0.78 -5.02 25.78
C GLN A 355 -0.13 -5.41 24.63
N LEU A 356 -0.97 -6.42 24.84
CA LEU A 356 -1.93 -6.87 23.84
C LEU A 356 -3.06 -5.84 23.69
N VAL A 357 -3.26 -5.40 22.46
CA VAL A 357 -4.41 -4.61 22.02
C VAL A 357 -5.52 -5.55 21.56
N ASP A 358 -6.70 -5.39 22.13
CA ASP A 358 -7.88 -6.12 21.69
C ASP A 358 -8.45 -5.52 20.39
N ASP A 359 -9.13 -6.38 19.62
CA ASP A 359 -9.89 -6.04 18.41
C ASP A 359 -9.10 -5.65 17.14
N LEU A 360 -7.85 -5.20 17.29
CA LEU A 360 -6.98 -4.89 16.15
C LEU A 360 -6.14 -6.10 15.73
N PHE A 361 -6.02 -6.30 14.42
CA PHE A 361 -5.26 -7.40 13.84
C PHE A 361 -4.80 -7.06 12.42
N MET A 362 -3.88 -7.86 11.90
CA MET A 362 -3.55 -7.89 10.48
C MET A 362 -3.55 -9.31 9.92
N VAL A 363 -3.69 -9.43 8.62
CA VAL A 363 -3.87 -10.69 7.90
C VAL A 363 -2.94 -10.76 6.71
N HIS A 364 -2.26 -11.88 6.56
CA HIS A 364 -1.52 -12.24 5.36
C HIS A 364 -2.43 -13.00 4.39
N PRO A 365 -2.49 -12.63 3.10
CA PRO A 365 -3.23 -13.37 2.10
C PRO A 365 -2.54 -14.70 1.75
N GLY A 366 -3.32 -15.77 1.73
CA GLY A 366 -2.86 -17.13 1.53
C GLY A 366 -2.34 -17.78 2.80
N ILE A 367 -2.89 -18.96 3.12
CA ILE A 367 -2.31 -19.86 4.13
C ILE A 367 -1.11 -20.53 3.48
N LYS A 368 0.09 -20.23 3.97
CA LYS A 368 1.31 -20.87 3.45
C LYS A 368 1.14 -22.38 3.62
N LYS A 369 1.57 -23.19 2.64
CA LYS A 369 1.46 -24.69 2.63
C LYS A 369 2.82 -25.43 2.65
N LYS A 370 3.94 -24.74 2.41
CA LYS A 370 5.32 -25.30 2.40
C LYS A 370 6.36 -24.25 2.82
N VAL A 371 7.49 -24.70 3.36
CA VAL A 371 8.70 -23.88 3.48
C VAL A 371 9.22 -23.64 2.06
N GLY A 372 9.16 -22.39 1.60
CA GLY A 372 9.72 -22.01 0.29
C GLY A 372 11.24 -22.22 0.22
N ALA A 373 11.81 -21.95 -0.96
CA ALA A 373 13.22 -22.13 -1.32
C ALA A 373 14.22 -21.20 -0.57
N LEU A 374 14.06 -21.03 0.74
CA LEU A 374 14.96 -20.25 1.60
C LEU A 374 16.13 -21.09 2.15
N SER A 375 16.17 -22.40 1.90
CA SER A 375 17.21 -23.29 2.43
C SER A 375 18.62 -22.87 1.97
N GLU A 376 18.79 -22.53 0.69
CA GLU A 376 20.07 -22.07 0.16
C GLU A 376 20.46 -20.69 0.71
N LEU A 377 19.51 -19.76 0.81
CA LEU A 377 19.76 -18.45 1.42
C LEU A 377 20.16 -18.58 2.90
N LYS A 378 19.54 -19.49 3.65
CA LYS A 378 19.92 -19.78 5.03
C LYS A 378 21.34 -20.33 5.15
N LYS A 379 21.77 -21.20 4.24
CA LYS A 379 23.16 -21.69 4.21
C LYS A 379 24.15 -20.53 3.99
N ILE A 380 23.84 -19.63 3.06
CA ILE A 380 24.66 -18.44 2.79
C ILE A 380 24.71 -17.50 4.02
N ALA A 381 23.56 -17.27 4.65
CA ALA A 381 23.41 -16.35 5.79
C ALA A 381 23.99 -16.88 7.11
N TRP A 382 24.18 -18.20 7.26
CA TRP A 382 24.46 -18.85 8.55
C TRP A 382 25.68 -18.30 9.28
N LYS A 383 26.80 -18.08 8.57
CA LYS A 383 28.04 -17.56 9.17
C LYS A 383 27.85 -16.14 9.69
N SER A 384 27.24 -15.27 8.89
CA SER A 384 26.93 -13.88 9.26
C SER A 384 25.98 -13.82 10.45
N PHE A 385 24.95 -14.69 10.46
CA PHE A 385 24.01 -14.79 11.56
C PHE A 385 24.68 -15.19 12.88
N HIS A 386 25.59 -16.17 12.88
CA HIS A 386 26.32 -16.55 14.10
C HIS A 386 27.16 -15.41 14.65
N SER A 387 27.85 -14.69 13.77
CA SER A 387 28.63 -13.51 14.15
C SER A 387 27.73 -12.42 14.74
N ALA A 388 26.61 -12.12 14.09
CA ALA A 388 25.63 -11.14 14.57
C ALA A 388 25.06 -11.51 15.94
N LEU A 389 24.66 -12.77 16.13
CA LEU A 389 24.12 -13.27 17.40
C LEU A 389 25.15 -13.20 18.55
N GLN A 390 26.42 -13.49 18.29
CA GLN A 390 27.48 -13.36 19.29
C GLN A 390 27.70 -11.90 19.70
N GLN A 391 27.79 -11.00 18.71
CA GLN A 391 27.94 -9.56 18.95
C GLN A 391 26.73 -8.99 19.71
N PHE A 392 25.53 -9.37 19.31
CA PHE A 392 24.28 -9.01 19.96
C PHE A 392 24.25 -9.43 21.42
N ASN A 393 24.51 -10.72 21.70
CA ASN A 393 24.50 -11.23 23.08
C ASN A 393 25.54 -10.53 23.95
N ARG A 394 26.75 -10.29 23.44
CA ARG A 394 27.79 -9.55 24.15
C ARG A 394 27.33 -8.12 24.48
N ARG A 395 26.76 -7.40 23.51
CA ARG A 395 26.23 -6.04 23.68
C ARG A 395 25.12 -6.00 24.73
N MET A 396 24.16 -6.92 24.65
CA MET A 396 23.04 -7.01 25.59
C MET A 396 23.49 -7.37 27.02
N ASP A 397 24.48 -8.24 27.17
CA ASP A 397 25.02 -8.61 28.48
C ASP A 397 25.80 -7.48 29.16
N ILE A 398 26.35 -6.54 28.38
CA ILE A 398 26.99 -5.34 28.91
C ILE A 398 25.95 -4.28 29.29
N CYS A 399 25.02 -3.94 28.40
CA CYS A 399 24.06 -2.84 28.66
C CYS A 399 22.98 -3.19 29.67
N CYS A 400 22.58 -4.46 29.70
CA CYS A 400 21.23 -4.85 30.08
C CYS A 400 21.26 -6.09 30.98
N GLN A 401 22.00 -5.98 32.10
CA GLN A 401 22.19 -7.06 33.06
C GLN A 401 20.90 -7.41 33.82
N LYS A 402 20.09 -6.39 34.18
CA LYS A 402 18.86 -6.56 34.97
C LYS A 402 17.79 -7.41 34.27
N THR A 403 17.75 -7.39 32.94
CA THR A 403 16.77 -8.10 32.12
C THR A 403 17.27 -9.46 31.63
N LYS A 404 18.54 -9.82 31.91
CA LYS A 404 19.15 -11.07 31.45
C LYS A 404 18.43 -12.33 31.98
N SER A 405 17.88 -12.26 33.19
CA SER A 405 17.09 -13.35 33.80
C SER A 405 15.60 -13.32 33.42
N ILE A 406 15.12 -12.20 32.87
CA ILE A 406 13.72 -11.98 32.51
C ILE A 406 13.47 -12.39 31.05
N CYS A 407 14.38 -12.00 30.16
CA CYS A 407 14.32 -12.31 28.74
C CYS A 407 14.87 -13.72 28.45
N PRO A 408 14.40 -14.38 27.38
CA PRO A 408 14.90 -15.69 27.02
C PRO A 408 16.36 -15.62 26.57
N ARG A 409 17.05 -16.75 26.67
CA ARG A 409 18.36 -16.91 26.03
C ARG A 409 18.18 -16.92 24.51
N PHE A 410 18.79 -15.96 23.83
CA PHE A 410 18.76 -15.86 22.38
C PHE A 410 19.74 -16.85 21.75
N ARG A 411 19.26 -17.61 20.76
CA ARG A 411 19.99 -18.71 20.12
C ARG A 411 19.59 -18.84 18.65
N ALA A 412 20.41 -19.59 17.92
CA ALA A 412 20.18 -19.96 16.53
C ALA A 412 18.85 -20.69 16.31
#